data_AF-A0A7C8ZL90-F1
#
_entry.id   AF-A0A7C8ZL90-F1
#
_cell.length_a   1.000
_cell.length_b   1.000
_cell.length_c   1.000
_cell.angle_alpha   90.00
_cell.angle_beta   90.00
_cell.angle_gamma   90.00
#
_symmetry.space_group_name_H-M   'P 1'
#
loop_
_entity.id
_entity.type
_entity.pdbx_description
1 polymer ?
#
loop_
_entity_poly.entity_id
_entity_poly.type
_entity_poly.pdbx_seq_one_letter_code
_entity_poly.pdbx_strand_id
1 'polypeptide(L)'
;GRCAKRRDFWFDEFNGKMPKFISPDNLEKLRKYWKSEEFQKLSSTRKKNRTSDVNGVGPSLHICGAIPITEWRRRLSVSLDREPSIDELYKGTHQHRKKEKKGSWVCKRS
;
A
#
# COMPACT_ATOMS: atom_id res chain seq x y z
N GLY A 1 -9.25 12.62 16.49
CA GLY A 1 -8.61 11.75 15.49
C GLY A 1 -9.35 10.43 15.35
N ARG A 2 -9.87 10.11 14.16
CA ARG A 2 -10.63 8.87 13.87
C ARG A 2 -9.76 7.70 13.35
N CYS A 3 -8.48 7.94 13.04
CA CYS A 3 -7.57 6.93 12.50
C CYS A 3 -6.93 6.01 13.55
N ALA A 4 -6.73 6.46 14.80
CA ALA A 4 -6.07 5.64 15.83
C ALA A 4 -6.91 4.40 16.21
N LYS A 5 -8.19 4.63 16.49
CA LYS A 5 -9.15 3.60 16.96
C LYS A 5 -9.31 2.40 16.00
N ARG A 6 -9.03 2.57 14.71
CA ARG A 6 -9.24 1.53 13.68
C ARG A 6 -8.07 0.53 13.60
N ARG A 7 -6.83 0.95 13.91
CA ARG A 7 -5.70 0.03 14.07
C ARG A 7 -5.85 -0.79 15.34
N ASP A 8 -6.25 -0.13 16.41
CA ASP A 8 -6.42 -0.75 17.73
C ASP A 8 -7.49 -1.84 17.70
N PHE A 9 -8.58 -1.65 16.92
CA PHE A 9 -9.62 -2.66 16.73
C PHE A 9 -9.07 -4.02 16.29
N TRP A 10 -8.39 -4.05 15.14
CA TRP A 10 -7.87 -5.30 14.57
C TRP A 10 -6.72 -5.83 15.43
N PHE A 11 -5.88 -4.96 15.97
CA PHE A 11 -4.80 -5.35 16.85
C PHE A 11 -5.32 -6.05 18.12
N ASP A 12 -6.33 -5.49 18.78
CA ASP A 12 -6.93 -6.08 19.97
C ASP A 12 -7.60 -7.42 19.62
N GLU A 13 -8.39 -7.47 18.55
CA GLU A 13 -9.08 -8.69 18.09
C GLU A 13 -8.09 -9.82 17.72
N PHE A 14 -7.00 -9.52 17.00
CA PHE A 14 -5.97 -10.51 16.65
C PHE A 14 -5.20 -11.02 17.86
N ASN A 15 -5.07 -10.20 18.92
CA ASN A 15 -4.47 -10.60 20.19
C ASN A 15 -5.49 -11.23 21.16
N GLY A 16 -6.71 -11.50 20.71
CA GLY A 16 -7.78 -12.09 21.54
C GLY A 16 -8.32 -11.14 22.62
N LYS A 17 -8.04 -9.84 22.52
CA LYS A 17 -8.48 -8.81 23.45
C LYS A 17 -9.76 -8.16 22.94
N MET A 18 -10.69 -7.89 23.85
CA MET A 18 -11.94 -7.20 23.52
C MET A 18 -11.68 -5.69 23.34
N PRO A 19 -12.01 -5.10 22.19
CA PRO A 19 -11.83 -3.65 21.99
C PRO A 19 -12.77 -2.85 22.91
N LYS A 20 -12.22 -1.85 23.62
CA LYS A 20 -12.94 -1.10 24.67
C LYS A 20 -14.14 -0.25 24.19
N PHE A 21 -14.29 -0.07 22.89
CA PHE A 21 -15.28 0.84 22.29
C PHE A 21 -16.41 0.12 21.55
N ILE A 22 -16.44 -1.21 21.57
CA ILE A 22 -17.51 -2.01 20.97
C ILE A 22 -18.12 -2.92 22.04
N SER A 23 -19.44 -3.07 22.03
CA SER A 23 -20.09 -4.02 22.92
C SER A 23 -19.86 -5.46 22.45
N PRO A 24 -19.84 -6.44 23.39
CA PRO A 24 -19.65 -7.85 23.05
C PRO A 24 -20.64 -8.36 21.99
N ASP A 25 -21.92 -8.05 22.14
CA ASP A 25 -22.97 -8.50 21.22
C ASP A 25 -22.78 -7.97 19.80
N ASN A 26 -22.31 -6.73 19.67
CA ASN A 26 -22.03 -6.14 18.36
C ASN A 26 -20.77 -6.72 17.74
N LEU A 27 -19.75 -7.03 18.55
CA LEU A 27 -18.54 -7.71 18.09
C LEU A 27 -18.87 -9.11 17.57
N GLU A 28 -19.74 -9.86 18.26
CA GLU A 28 -20.17 -11.18 17.81
C GLU A 28 -20.93 -11.12 16.48
N LYS A 29 -21.85 -10.16 16.33
CA LYS A 29 -22.55 -9.92 15.05
C LYS A 29 -21.57 -9.60 13.91
N LEU A 30 -20.55 -8.78 14.17
CA LEU A 30 -19.51 -8.48 13.18
C LEU A 30 -18.68 -9.71 12.83
N ARG A 31 -18.28 -10.52 13.81
CA ARG A 31 -17.57 -11.78 13.57
C ARG A 31 -18.39 -12.73 12.70
N LYS A 32 -19.69 -12.86 12.97
CA LYS A 32 -20.61 -13.66 12.15
C LYS A 32 -20.70 -13.13 10.72
N TYR A 33 -20.83 -11.82 10.55
CA TYR A 33 -20.85 -11.18 9.24
C TYR A 33 -19.54 -11.39 8.47
N TRP A 34 -18.38 -11.23 9.09
CA TRP A 34 -17.08 -11.44 8.44
C TRP A 34 -16.79 -12.91 8.11
N LYS A 35 -17.39 -13.85 8.84
CA LYS A 35 -17.33 -15.28 8.53
C LYS A 35 -18.30 -15.70 7.42
N SER A 36 -19.22 -14.82 7.00
CA SER A 36 -20.14 -15.13 5.90
C SER A 36 -19.38 -15.29 4.57
N GLU A 37 -19.81 -16.24 3.75
CA GLU A 37 -19.19 -16.51 2.44
C GLU A 37 -19.25 -15.30 1.50
N GLU A 38 -20.38 -14.58 1.51
CA GLU A 38 -20.58 -13.35 0.74
C GLU A 38 -19.51 -12.30 1.06
N PHE A 39 -19.25 -12.07 2.36
CA PHE A 39 -18.22 -11.13 2.78
C PHE A 39 -16.82 -11.59 2.36
N GLN A 40 -16.50 -12.88 2.53
CA GLN A 40 -15.20 -13.43 2.15
C GLN A 40 -14.95 -13.34 0.63
N LYS A 41 -15.97 -13.65 -0.18
CA LYS A 41 -15.92 -13.51 -1.64
C LYS A 41 -15.72 -12.07 -2.07
N LEU A 42 -16.45 -11.13 -1.46
CA LEU A 42 -16.31 -9.71 -1.75
C LEU A 42 -14.94 -9.17 -1.30
N SER A 43 -14.50 -9.54 -0.11
CA SER A 43 -13.21 -9.15 0.47
C SER A 43 -12.04 -9.64 -0.39
N SER A 44 -12.05 -10.92 -0.79
CA SER A 44 -11.02 -11.49 -1.66
C SER A 44 -11.02 -10.85 -3.05
N THR A 45 -12.18 -10.59 -3.64
CA THR A 45 -12.30 -9.90 -4.94
C THR A 45 -11.76 -8.48 -4.84
N ARG A 46 -12.15 -7.71 -3.82
CA ARG A 46 -11.66 -6.35 -3.59
C ARG A 46 -10.16 -6.32 -3.31
N LYS A 47 -9.63 -7.31 -2.57
CA LYS A 47 -8.19 -7.46 -2.33
C LYS A 47 -7.45 -7.68 -3.65
N LYS A 48 -7.94 -8.57 -4.52
CA LYS A 48 -7.36 -8.81 -5.86
C LYS A 48 -7.42 -7.56 -6.76
N ASN A 49 -8.50 -6.80 -6.67
CA ASN A 49 -8.69 -5.58 -7.46
C ASN A 49 -7.93 -4.36 -6.89
N ARG A 50 -7.27 -4.48 -5.73
CA ARG A 50 -6.54 -3.38 -5.12
C ARG A 50 -5.26 -3.09 -5.92
N THR A 51 -5.30 -2.04 -6.72
CA THR A 51 -4.18 -1.55 -7.55
C THR A 51 -2.95 -1.09 -6.76
N SER A 52 -3.09 -0.86 -5.44
CA SER A 52 -1.98 -0.51 -4.54
C SER A 52 -1.31 -1.73 -3.88
N ASP A 53 -1.76 -2.95 -4.17
CA ASP A 53 -1.05 -4.15 -3.71
C ASP A 53 0.24 -4.33 -4.52
N VAL A 54 1.25 -5.00 -3.97
CA VAL A 54 2.56 -5.21 -4.62
C VAL A 54 2.43 -5.94 -5.96
N ASN A 55 1.33 -6.68 -6.14
CA ASN A 55 0.95 -7.40 -7.36
C ASN A 55 -0.16 -6.71 -8.17
N GLY A 56 -0.53 -5.47 -7.81
CA GLY A 56 -1.56 -4.68 -8.47
C GLY A 56 -1.05 -4.03 -9.75
N VAL A 57 -1.93 -3.94 -10.77
CA VAL A 57 -1.66 -3.17 -11.99
C VAL A 57 -1.95 -1.71 -11.69
N GLY A 58 -1.00 -1.04 -11.06
CA GLY A 58 -1.08 0.38 -10.74
C GLY A 58 0.26 1.07 -10.99
N PRO A 59 0.33 2.16 -11.78
CA PRO A 59 1.52 3.01 -11.89
C PRO A 59 1.97 3.63 -10.55
N SER A 60 1.23 3.39 -9.48
CA SER A 60 1.28 4.09 -8.21
C SER A 60 2.21 3.45 -7.16
N LEU A 61 2.94 2.38 -7.48
CA LEU A 61 3.91 1.82 -6.53
C LEU A 61 5.21 2.61 -6.54
N HIS A 62 5.25 3.66 -5.72
CA HIS A 62 6.40 4.52 -5.51
C HIS A 62 7.44 3.82 -4.62
N ILE A 63 8.68 3.67 -5.12
CA ILE A 63 9.75 2.94 -4.41
C ILE A 63 10.82 3.84 -3.79
N CYS A 64 10.67 5.17 -3.83
CA CYS A 64 11.65 6.07 -3.22
C CYS A 64 11.75 5.95 -1.70
N GLY A 65 10.96 5.07 -1.08
CA GLY A 65 10.93 4.88 0.36
C GLY A 65 10.55 6.18 1.06
N ALA A 66 11.33 6.55 2.07
CA ALA A 66 11.15 7.78 2.84
C ALA A 66 11.74 9.03 2.17
N ILE A 67 12.34 8.91 0.98
CA ILE A 67 12.96 10.06 0.30
C ILE A 67 11.87 10.84 -0.45
N PRO A 68 11.70 12.14 -0.17
CA PRO A 68 10.70 12.94 -0.87
C PRO A 68 11.08 13.11 -2.36
N ILE A 69 10.06 13.30 -3.20
CA ILE A 69 10.23 13.49 -4.66
C ILE A 69 11.12 14.70 -4.96
N THR A 70 11.06 15.75 -4.15
CA THR A 70 11.92 16.95 -4.28
C THR A 70 13.40 16.63 -4.11
N GLU A 71 13.74 15.83 -3.10
CA GLU A 71 15.12 15.39 -2.88
C GLU A 71 15.60 14.44 -3.98
N TRP A 72 14.70 13.61 -4.51
CA TRP A 72 14.99 12.80 -5.69
C TRP A 72 15.28 13.65 -6.93
N ARG A 73 14.48 14.68 -7.17
CA ARG A 73 14.67 15.64 -8.26
C ARG A 73 16.02 16.34 -8.16
N ARG A 74 16.39 16.80 -6.96
CA ARG A 74 17.70 17.43 -6.68
C ARG A 74 18.88 16.48 -6.94
N ARG A 75 18.77 15.22 -6.51
CA ARG A 75 19.83 14.22 -6.77
C ARG A 75 19.96 13.91 -8.26
N LEU A 76 18.82 13.83 -8.94
CA LEU A 76 18.78 13.54 -10.36
C LEU A 76 19.35 14.72 -11.17
N SER A 77 19.05 15.97 -10.78
CA SER A 77 19.63 17.14 -11.44
C SER A 77 21.14 17.21 -11.31
N VAL A 78 21.69 16.92 -10.12
CA VAL A 78 23.14 16.81 -9.91
C VAL A 78 23.76 15.69 -10.76
N SER A 79 23.08 14.56 -10.93
CA SER A 79 23.61 13.44 -11.71
C SER A 79 23.57 13.63 -13.23
N LEU A 80 22.62 14.45 -13.72
CA LEU A 80 22.44 14.73 -15.15
C LEU A 80 23.04 16.07 -15.57
N ASP A 81 23.50 16.88 -14.61
CA ASP A 81 23.95 18.27 -14.78
C ASP A 81 22.91 19.17 -15.48
N ARG A 82 21.62 18.84 -15.31
CA ARG A 82 20.49 19.57 -15.88
C ARG A 82 19.20 19.30 -15.10
N GLU A 83 18.19 20.11 -15.36
CA GLU A 83 16.86 19.86 -14.81
C GLU A 83 16.27 18.56 -15.40
N PRO A 84 15.82 17.61 -14.56
CA PRO A 84 15.25 16.36 -15.02
C PRO A 84 13.83 16.55 -15.55
N SER A 85 13.48 15.82 -16.61
CA SER A 85 12.11 15.74 -17.09
C SER A 85 11.21 14.99 -16.11
N ILE A 86 9.91 15.26 -16.15
CA ILE A 86 8.90 14.54 -15.35
C ILE A 86 8.97 13.03 -15.61
N ASP A 87 9.21 12.61 -16.86
CA ASP A 87 9.34 11.21 -17.23
C ASP A 87 10.58 10.55 -16.60
N GLU A 88 11.71 11.25 -16.53
CA GLU A 88 12.94 10.75 -15.92
C GLU A 88 12.80 10.62 -14.40
N LEU A 89 12.16 11.61 -13.77
CA LEU A 89 11.79 11.57 -12.37
C LEU A 89 10.84 10.40 -12.09
N TYR A 90 9.84 10.19 -12.95
CA TYR A 90 8.88 9.09 -12.83
C TYR A 90 9.53 7.71 -12.97
N LYS A 91 10.43 7.53 -13.95
CA LYS A 91 11.23 6.31 -14.11
C LYS A 91 12.11 6.03 -12.89
N GLY A 92 12.79 7.05 -12.36
CA GLY A 92 13.64 6.91 -11.18
C GLY A 92 12.88 6.54 -9.90
N THR A 93 11.60 6.89 -9.82
CA THR A 93 10.75 6.71 -8.63
C THR A 93 9.87 5.46 -8.67
N HIS A 94 9.62 4.89 -9.86
CA HIS A 94 8.69 3.77 -10.08
C HIS A 94 9.32 2.54 -10.78
N GLN A 95 10.59 2.60 -11.17
CA GLN A 95 11.34 1.44 -11.72
C GLN A 95 12.39 0.92 -10.73
N HIS A 96 12.69 -0.38 -10.80
CA HIS A 96 13.69 -0.98 -9.92
C HIS A 96 15.08 -0.34 -10.07
N ARG A 97 15.67 0.00 -8.91
CA ARG A 97 17.00 0.64 -8.82
C ARG A 97 18.17 -0.35 -8.94
N LYS A 98 17.94 -1.65 -8.64
CA LYS A 98 18.97 -2.71 -8.74
C LYS A 98 19.40 -2.89 -10.19
N LYS A 99 20.71 -2.98 -10.45
CA LYS A 99 21.28 -3.14 -11.80
C LYS A 99 20.68 -4.32 -12.56
N GLU A 100 20.44 -5.44 -11.88
CA GLU A 100 19.84 -6.67 -12.44
C GLU A 100 18.40 -6.50 -12.95
N LYS A 101 17.66 -5.51 -12.45
CA LYS A 101 16.24 -5.26 -12.81
C LYS A 101 16.02 -3.83 -13.32
N LYS A 102 17.09 -3.12 -13.66
CA LYS A 102 17.05 -1.71 -14.09
C LYS A 102 16.19 -1.61 -15.36
N GLY A 103 15.21 -0.71 -15.37
CA GLY A 103 14.27 -0.56 -16.49
C GLY A 103 12.99 -1.41 -16.36
N SER A 104 12.91 -2.32 -15.39
CA SER A 104 11.67 -3.03 -15.10
C SER A 104 10.81 -2.25 -14.11
N TRP A 105 9.51 -2.14 -14.42
CA TRP A 105 8.51 -1.58 -13.53
C TRP A 105 8.36 -2.45 -12.30
N VAL A 106 8.23 -1.81 -11.15
CA VAL A 106 8.02 -2.50 -9.86
C VAL A 106 6.62 -3.09 -9.82
N CYS A 107 5.65 -2.45 -10.48
CA CYS A 107 4.33 -3.01 -10.74
C CYS A 107 4.38 -4.00 -11.92
N LYS A 108 4.95 -5.20 -11.72
CA LYS A 108 4.76 -6.29 -12.70
C LYS A 108 3.65 -7.24 -12.25
N ARG A 109 2.82 -7.62 -13.21
CA ARG A 109 1.99 -8.82 -13.16
C ARG A 109 2.93 -10.02 -13.17
N SER A 110 2.84 -10.89 -12.16
CA SER A 110 3.28 -12.28 -12.28
C SER A 110 2.38 -13.01 -13.28
#